data_AF-A0A1E5E429-F1
#
_entry.id   AF-A0A1E5E429-F1
#
_cell.length_a   1.000
_cell.length_b   1.000
_cell.length_c   1.000
_cell.angle_alpha   90.00
_cell.angle_beta   90.00
_cell.angle_gamma   90.00
#
_symmetry.space_group_name_H-M   'P 1'
#
loop_
_entity.id
_entity.type
_entity.pdbx_description
1 polymer ?
#
loop_
_entity_poly.entity_id
_entity_poly.type
_entity_poly.pdbx_seq_one_letter_code
_entity_poly.pdbx_strand_id
1 'polypeptide(L)'
;MNQNCPACKSSLAPHSHRCVKCGYFLNPEDDEKDRAKRLAQQKAMFDQMEEEDYTSFRWWNVWAGLNVVASTLTFFIALSYDLTWLAAMMGIVFVFAVYCLRLNKYAFVILTVMTFDPILMLINHRYLKSRWNHKRLTTNL
;
A
#
# COMPACT_ATOMS: atom_id res chain seq x y z
N MET A 1 16.01 -46.35 -24.67
CA MET A 1 16.80 -45.29 -25.34
C MET A 1 17.12 -44.23 -24.29
N ASN A 2 18.41 -44.00 -23.97
CA ASN A 2 18.81 -42.94 -23.05
C ASN A 2 18.60 -41.59 -23.75
N GLN A 3 17.47 -40.95 -23.50
CA GLN A 3 17.30 -39.56 -23.88
C GLN A 3 18.14 -38.72 -22.90
N ASN A 4 19.16 -38.04 -23.42
CA ASN A 4 19.92 -37.06 -22.67
C ASN A 4 19.31 -35.67 -22.90
N CYS A 5 19.39 -34.79 -21.90
CA CYS A 5 18.91 -33.42 -22.05
C CYS A 5 19.66 -32.68 -23.18
N PRO A 6 18.97 -32.02 -24.12
CA PRO A 6 19.63 -31.32 -25.24
C PRO A 6 20.49 -30.13 -24.80
N ALA A 7 20.19 -29.52 -23.65
CA ALA A 7 20.92 -28.38 -23.13
C ALA A 7 22.16 -28.76 -22.30
N CYS A 8 22.02 -29.66 -21.32
CA CYS A 8 23.08 -29.97 -20.35
C CYS A 8 23.63 -31.40 -20.46
N LYS A 9 23.12 -32.20 -21.41
CA LYS A 9 23.53 -33.59 -21.70
C LYS A 9 23.43 -34.57 -20.53
N SER A 10 22.76 -34.19 -19.43
CA SER A 10 22.53 -35.10 -18.30
C SER A 10 21.47 -36.15 -18.64
N SER A 11 21.53 -37.31 -17.99
CA SER A 11 20.50 -38.33 -18.05
C SER A 11 19.15 -37.77 -17.60
N LEU A 12 18.10 -38.00 -18.40
CA LEU A 12 16.75 -37.56 -18.07
C LEU A 12 16.05 -38.57 -17.17
N ALA A 13 15.26 -38.07 -16.21
CA ALA A 13 14.40 -38.92 -15.41
C ALA A 13 13.19 -39.37 -16.24
N PRO A 14 12.75 -40.64 -16.10
CA PRO A 14 11.57 -41.14 -16.80
C PRO A 14 10.33 -40.32 -16.41
N HIS A 15 9.51 -39.94 -17.40
CA HIS A 15 8.30 -39.11 -17.27
C HIS A 15 8.53 -37.67 -16.76
N SER A 16 9.76 -37.16 -16.72
CA SER A 16 9.99 -35.75 -16.39
C SER A 16 9.64 -34.85 -17.57
N HIS A 17 8.90 -33.76 -17.32
CA HIS A 17 8.63 -32.69 -18.31
C HIS A 17 9.75 -31.63 -18.37
N ARG A 18 10.62 -31.66 -17.35
CA ARG A 18 11.75 -30.73 -17.14
C ARG A 18 13.00 -31.50 -16.75
N CYS A 19 14.15 -31.09 -17.26
CA CYS A 19 15.45 -31.55 -16.78
C CYS A 19 15.71 -31.04 -15.35
N VAL A 20 15.93 -31.96 -14.40
CA VAL A 20 16.18 -31.63 -12.98
C VAL A 20 17.52 -30.89 -12.78
N LYS A 21 18.51 -31.11 -13.66
CA LYS A 21 19.85 -30.53 -13.53
C LYS A 21 19.92 -29.08 -14.02
N CYS A 22 19.32 -28.76 -15.16
CA CYS A 22 19.41 -27.43 -15.78
C CYS A 22 18.07 -26.70 -15.93
N GLY A 23 16.94 -27.32 -15.59
CA GLY A 23 15.62 -26.70 -15.68
C GLY A 23 15.01 -26.65 -17.09
N TYR A 24 15.70 -27.17 -18.12
CA TYR A 24 15.24 -27.16 -19.51
C TYR A 24 13.95 -27.97 -19.69
N PHE A 25 12.95 -27.39 -20.36
CA PHE A 25 11.69 -28.05 -20.69
C PHE A 25 11.83 -28.92 -21.92
N LEU A 26 11.42 -30.19 -21.83
CA LEU A 26 11.56 -31.15 -22.92
C LEU A 26 10.48 -30.97 -23.99
N ASN A 27 9.31 -30.49 -23.57
CA ASN A 27 8.23 -30.09 -24.46
C ASN A 27 8.11 -28.55 -24.50
N PRO A 28 8.07 -27.94 -25.70
CA PRO A 28 7.85 -26.51 -25.83
C PRO A 28 6.51 -26.05 -25.23
N GLU A 29 5.46 -26.87 -25.36
CA GLU A 29 4.13 -26.59 -24.82
C GLU A 29 4.13 -26.44 -23.29
N ASP A 30 4.99 -27.19 -22.60
CA ASP A 30 5.11 -27.14 -21.14
C ASP A 30 5.89 -25.89 -20.69
N ASP A 31 6.88 -25.42 -21.47
CA ASP A 31 7.57 -24.14 -21.22
C ASP A 31 6.62 -22.95 -21.42
N GLU A 32 5.82 -22.98 -22.48
CA GLU A 32 4.86 -21.90 -22.77
C GLU A 32 3.81 -21.77 -21.67
N LYS A 33 3.27 -22.90 -21.18
CA LYS A 33 2.33 -22.93 -20.05
C LYS A 33 2.95 -22.40 -18.75
N ASP A 34 4.17 -22.82 -18.41
CA ASP A 34 4.85 -22.34 -17.18
C ASP A 34 5.18 -20.84 -17.27
N ARG A 35 5.60 -20.37 -18.45
CA ARG A 35 5.83 -18.94 -18.71
C ARG A 35 4.54 -18.14 -18.59
N ALA A 36 3.44 -18.60 -19.19
CA ALA A 36 2.13 -17.95 -19.08
C ALA A 36 1.67 -17.86 -17.62
N LYS A 37 1.86 -18.92 -16.84
CA LYS A 37 1.53 -18.94 -15.40
C LYS A 37 2.35 -17.92 -14.60
N ARG A 38 3.66 -17.83 -14.83
CA ARG A 38 4.53 -16.84 -14.15
C ARG A 38 4.14 -15.41 -14.50
N LEU A 39 3.85 -15.13 -15.77
CA LEU A 39 3.39 -13.82 -16.21
C LEU A 39 2.03 -13.45 -15.59
N ALA A 40 1.10 -14.41 -15.51
CA ALA A 40 -0.19 -14.21 -14.86
C ALA A 40 -0.04 -13.92 -13.36
N GLN A 41 0.84 -14.65 -12.65
CA GLN A 41 1.14 -14.39 -11.24
C GLN A 41 1.78 -13.02 -11.02
N GLN A 42 2.74 -12.63 -11.87
CA GLN A 42 3.38 -11.34 -11.79
C GLN A 42 2.39 -10.20 -12.04
N LYS A 43 1.49 -10.36 -13.02
CA LYS A 43 0.42 -9.41 -13.29
C LYS A 43 -0.56 -9.32 -12.11
N ALA A 44 -1.02 -10.45 -11.58
CA ALA A 44 -1.93 -10.45 -10.43
C ALA A 44 -1.30 -9.78 -9.19
N MET A 45 -0.01 -10.00 -8.94
CA MET A 45 0.72 -9.34 -7.87
C MET A 45 0.83 -7.82 -8.11
N PHE A 46 1.07 -7.40 -9.36
CA PHE A 46 1.12 -5.98 -9.73
C PHE A 46 -0.25 -5.31 -9.57
N ASP A 47 -1.30 -5.94 -10.06
CA ASP A 47 -2.68 -5.47 -9.95
C ASP A 47 -3.08 -5.33 -8.46
N GLN A 48 -2.70 -6.30 -7.61
CA GLN A 48 -2.91 -6.23 -6.15
C GLN A 48 -2.18 -5.05 -5.51
N MET A 49 -0.93 -4.81 -5.89
CA MET A 49 -0.17 -3.66 -5.37
C MET A 49 -0.83 -2.33 -5.79
N GLU A 50 -1.29 -2.21 -7.03
CA GLU A 50 -1.96 -1.01 -7.53
C GLU A 50 -3.32 -0.77 -6.83
N GLU A 51 -4.09 -1.83 -6.58
CA GLU A 51 -5.37 -1.75 -5.87
C GLU A 51 -5.21 -1.37 -4.39
N GLU A 52 -4.21 -1.94 -3.71
CA GLU A 52 -3.85 -1.56 -2.34
C GLU A 52 -3.46 -0.08 -2.29
N ASP A 53 -2.60 0.38 -3.20
CA ASP A 53 -2.18 1.77 -3.29
C ASP A 53 -3.38 2.71 -3.47
N TYR A 54 -4.25 2.41 -4.43
CA TYR A 54 -5.45 3.20 -4.73
C TYR A 54 -6.39 3.32 -3.52
N THR A 55 -6.71 2.20 -2.88
CA THR A 55 -7.58 2.16 -1.70
C THR A 55 -6.97 2.96 -0.55
N SER A 56 -5.65 2.86 -0.41
CA SER A 56 -4.94 3.50 0.67
C SER A 56 -4.91 5.03 0.51
N PHE A 57 -4.63 5.58 -0.67
CA PHE A 57 -4.66 7.04 -0.90
C PHE A 57 -6.08 7.61 -0.81
N ARG A 58 -7.10 6.84 -1.22
CA ARG A 58 -8.51 7.24 -1.02
C ARG A 58 -8.86 7.38 0.45
N TRP A 59 -8.50 6.38 1.27
CA TRP A 59 -8.74 6.44 2.72
C TRP A 59 -8.05 7.65 3.36
N TRP A 60 -6.82 7.97 2.94
CA TRP A 60 -6.10 9.15 3.42
C TRP A 60 -6.88 10.45 3.18
N ASN A 61 -7.37 10.65 1.96
CA ASN A 61 -8.12 11.85 1.60
C ASN A 61 -9.45 11.93 2.33
N VAL A 62 -10.15 10.80 2.48
CA VAL A 62 -11.40 10.72 3.25
C VAL A 62 -11.14 11.05 4.72
N TRP A 63 -10.12 10.46 5.33
CA TRP A 63 -9.75 10.70 6.73
C TRP A 63 -9.35 12.16 6.99
N ALA A 64 -8.50 12.73 6.12
CA ALA A 64 -8.11 14.12 6.21
C ALA A 64 -9.32 15.07 6.04
N GLY A 65 -10.18 14.78 5.06
CA GLY A 65 -11.41 15.54 4.82
C GLY A 65 -12.37 15.51 6.02
N LEU A 66 -12.58 14.33 6.63
CA LEU A 66 -13.37 14.19 7.84
C LEU A 66 -12.82 15.03 8.99
N ASN A 67 -11.50 15.04 9.19
CA ASN A 67 -10.87 15.85 10.23
C ASN A 67 -11.02 17.36 9.96
N VAL A 68 -10.88 17.81 8.70
CA VAL A 68 -11.12 19.21 8.35
C VAL A 68 -12.57 19.62 8.65
N VAL A 69 -13.54 18.82 8.20
CA VAL A 69 -14.97 19.11 8.40
C VAL A 69 -15.33 19.10 9.88
N ALA A 70 -14.90 18.06 10.62
CA ALA A 70 -15.15 17.95 12.05
C ALA A 70 -14.54 19.12 12.82
N SER A 71 -13.27 19.44 12.58
CA SER A 71 -12.59 20.57 13.26
C SER A 71 -13.27 21.91 12.97
N THR A 72 -13.72 22.10 11.73
CA THR A 72 -14.45 23.31 11.31
C THR A 72 -15.79 23.42 12.05
N LEU A 73 -16.57 22.34 12.09
CA LEU A 73 -17.86 22.32 12.79
C LEU A 73 -17.68 22.55 14.29
N THR A 74 -16.73 21.85 14.92
CA THR A 74 -16.43 22.01 16.35
C THR A 74 -16.00 23.43 16.67
N PHE A 75 -15.21 24.08 15.80
CA PHE A 75 -14.83 25.49 15.95
C PHE A 75 -16.06 26.42 15.98
N PHE A 76 -17.02 26.24 15.07
CA PHE A 76 -18.25 27.04 15.05
C PHE A 76 -19.14 26.82 16.27
N ILE A 77 -19.19 25.59 16.81
CA ILE A 77 -19.93 25.29 18.04
C ILE A 77 -19.24 25.92 19.26
N ALA A 78 -17.91 25.83 19.30
CA ALA A 78 -17.07 26.35 20.37
C ALA A 78 -17.16 27.87 20.52
N LEU A 79 -17.47 28.59 19.44
CA LEU A 79 -17.69 30.05 19.40
C LEU A 79 -18.69 30.57 20.44
N SER A 80 -19.52 29.69 20.99
CA SER A 80 -20.51 30.01 22.03
C SER A 80 -20.06 29.77 23.48
N TYR A 81 -18.87 29.18 23.71
CA TYR A 81 -18.34 28.83 25.04
C TYR A 81 -16.96 29.46 25.28
N ASP A 82 -16.38 29.23 26.47
CA ASP A 82 -15.09 29.78 26.89
C ASP A 82 -13.97 29.39 25.89
N LEU A 83 -13.64 30.37 25.05
CA LEU A 83 -13.33 30.14 23.64
C LEU A 83 -11.86 29.80 23.40
N THR A 84 -10.98 30.36 24.23
CA THR A 84 -9.58 30.56 23.89
C THR A 84 -8.79 29.25 23.77
N TRP A 85 -8.97 28.33 24.72
CA TRP A 85 -8.24 27.06 24.71
C TRP A 85 -8.79 26.08 23.66
N LEU A 86 -10.11 25.96 23.56
CA LEU A 86 -10.73 25.03 22.64
C LEU A 86 -10.54 25.46 21.18
N ALA A 87 -10.62 26.77 20.90
CA ALA A 87 -10.31 27.32 19.57
C ALA A 87 -8.84 27.11 19.19
N ALA A 88 -7.89 27.26 20.13
CA ALA A 88 -6.48 27.01 19.88
C ALA A 88 -6.21 25.55 19.49
N MET A 89 -6.78 24.59 20.23
CA MET A 89 -6.66 23.17 19.92
C MET A 89 -7.31 22.81 18.57
N MET A 90 -8.48 23.36 18.27
CA MET A 90 -9.15 23.15 16.97
C MET A 90 -8.35 23.76 15.81
N GLY A 91 -7.72 24.93 16.01
CA GLY A 91 -6.84 25.54 15.02
C GLY A 91 -5.64 24.65 14.69
N ILE A 92 -5.03 24.03 15.70
CA ILE A 92 -3.91 23.09 15.52
C ILE A 92 -4.36 21.86 14.71
N VAL A 93 -5.49 21.24 15.08
CA VAL A 93 -6.04 20.08 14.36
C VAL A 93 -6.39 20.44 12.91
N PHE A 94 -6.97 21.62 12.68
CA PHE A 94 -7.28 22.12 11.34
C PHE A 94 -6.02 22.29 10.48
N VAL A 95 -4.96 22.91 11.00
CA VAL A 95 -3.69 23.07 10.28
C VAL A 95 -3.09 21.71 9.93
N PHE A 96 -3.04 20.78 10.88
CA PHE A 96 -2.54 19.43 10.60
C PHE A 96 -3.41 18.69 9.58
N ALA A 97 -4.73 18.85 9.62
CA ALA A 97 -5.63 18.25 8.64
C ALA A 97 -5.43 18.81 7.22
N VAL A 98 -5.16 20.11 7.09
CA VAL A 98 -4.78 20.73 5.80
C VAL A 98 -3.42 20.25 5.32
N TYR A 99 -2.42 20.14 6.20
CA TYR A 99 -1.12 19.55 5.84
C TYR A 99 -1.23 18.06 5.48
N CYS A 100 -2.17 17.35 6.10
CA CYS A 100 -2.50 15.99 5.76
C CYS A 100 -3.04 15.89 4.33
N LEU A 101 -3.87 16.82 3.86
CA LEU A 101 -4.31 16.89 2.45
C LEU A 101 -3.16 17.12 1.46
N ARG A 102 -2.06 17.73 1.90
CA ARG A 102 -0.82 17.83 1.11
C ARG A 102 0.03 16.56 1.13
N LEU A 103 -0.54 15.43 1.58
CA LEU A 103 0.12 14.14 1.69
C LEU A 103 1.37 14.18 2.60
N ASN A 104 1.39 15.09 3.58
CA ASN A 104 2.51 15.16 4.53
C ASN A 104 2.46 13.99 5.53
N LYS A 105 3.49 13.15 5.49
CA LYS A 105 3.71 11.99 6.37
C LYS A 105 3.52 12.31 7.84
N TYR A 106 4.18 13.37 8.30
CA TYR A 106 4.24 13.71 9.72
C TYR A 106 2.89 14.25 10.19
N ALA A 107 2.22 15.05 9.37
CA ALA A 107 0.91 15.58 9.69
C ALA A 107 -0.13 14.47 9.91
N PHE A 108 -0.14 13.43 9.07
CA PHE A 108 -1.07 12.30 9.22
C PHE A 108 -0.79 11.49 10.50
N VAL A 109 0.48 11.23 10.82
CA VAL A 109 0.84 10.49 12.04
C VAL A 109 0.47 11.28 13.27
N ILE A 110 0.81 12.58 13.32
CA ILE A 110 0.47 13.45 14.44
C ILE A 110 -1.04 13.52 14.63
N LEU A 111 -1.80 13.76 13.55
CA LEU A 111 -3.25 13.83 13.58
C LEU A 111 -3.88 12.51 14.08
N THR A 112 -3.32 11.37 13.66
CA THR A 112 -3.75 10.05 14.15
C THR A 112 -3.48 9.88 15.65
N VAL A 113 -2.27 10.23 16.12
CA VAL A 113 -1.93 10.13 17.55
C VAL A 113 -2.81 11.06 18.39
N MET A 114 -3.12 12.26 17.89
CA MET A 114 -3.98 13.23 18.58
C MET A 114 -5.44 12.77 18.71
N THR A 115 -5.91 11.81 17.92
CA THR A 115 -7.26 11.24 18.13
C THR A 115 -7.36 10.35 19.36
N PHE A 116 -6.23 9.90 19.93
CA PHE A 116 -6.17 8.98 21.07
C PHE A 116 -7.05 7.73 20.94
N ASP A 117 -7.44 7.36 19.72
CA ASP A 117 -8.28 6.21 19.44
C ASP A 117 -7.39 5.03 18.99
N PRO A 118 -7.28 3.96 19.80
CA PRO A 118 -6.41 2.83 19.50
C PRO A 118 -6.85 2.05 18.25
N ILE A 119 -8.15 2.04 17.92
CA ILE A 119 -8.69 1.38 16.73
C ILE A 119 -8.24 2.15 15.49
N LEU A 120 -8.42 3.47 15.50
CA LEU A 120 -7.95 4.33 14.42
C LEU A 120 -6.43 4.24 14.26
N MET A 121 -5.69 4.13 15.36
CA MET A 121 -4.24 3.97 15.32
C MET A 121 -3.83 2.65 14.65
N LEU A 122 -4.53 1.55 14.90
CA LEU A 122 -4.29 0.24 14.26
C LEU A 122 -4.64 0.25 12.76
N ILE A 123 -5.79 0.80 12.42
CA ILE A 123 -6.24 0.99 11.03
C ILE A 123 -5.19 1.78 10.28
N ASN A 124 -4.85 2.97 10.79
CA ASN A 124 -3.86 3.83 10.18
C ASN A 124 -2.48 3.16 10.14
N HIS A 125 -2.03 2.46 11.19
CA HIS A 125 -0.76 1.73 11.17
C HIS A 125 -0.68 0.68 10.05
N ARG A 126 -1.72 -0.17 9.89
CA ARG A 126 -1.79 -1.17 8.82
C ARG A 126 -1.67 -0.51 7.44
N TYR A 127 -2.40 0.59 7.26
CA TYR A 127 -2.40 1.34 6.03
C TYR A 127 -1.12 2.17 5.79
N LEU A 128 -0.39 2.55 6.85
CA LEU A 128 0.87 3.29 6.78
C LEU A 128 2.04 2.42 6.32
N LYS A 129 2.03 1.11 6.63
CA LYS A 129 3.13 0.19 6.30
C LYS A 129 3.35 0.02 4.79
N SER A 130 2.28 0.01 3.99
CA SER A 130 2.38 -0.13 2.54
C SER A 130 2.84 1.19 1.85
N ARG A 131 2.59 2.34 2.48
CA ARG A 131 2.66 3.65 1.82
C ARG A 131 4.00 4.37 1.89
N TRP A 132 4.81 4.21 2.94
CA TRP A 132 5.93 5.13 3.21
C TRP A 132 7.05 5.15 2.17
N ASN A 133 7.14 4.13 1.33
CA ASN A 133 8.14 4.04 0.26
C ASN A 133 7.60 4.50 -1.11
N HIS A 134 6.40 5.09 -1.16
CA HIS A 134 5.79 5.51 -2.42
C HIS A 134 6.39 6.83 -2.93
N LYS A 135 6.81 6.86 -4.21
CA LYS A 135 7.49 8.01 -4.86
C LYS A 135 6.73 9.33 -4.69
N ARG A 136 5.39 9.28 -4.71
CA ARG A 136 4.49 10.44 -4.58
C ARG A 136 4.59 11.19 -3.23
N LEU A 137 5.08 10.51 -2.19
CA LEU A 137 5.31 11.09 -0.86
C LEU A 137 6.72 11.67 -0.72
N THR A 138 7.68 11.20 -1.53
CA THR A 138 9.09 11.61 -1.50
C THR A 138 9.34 12.91 -2.27
N THR A 139 8.53 13.22 -3.29
CA THR A 139 8.68 14.42 -4.14
C THR A 139 8.18 15.72 -3.51
N ASN A 140 7.48 15.68 -2.38
CA ASN A 140 6.89 16.86 -1.73
C ASN A 140 7.59 17.22 -0.40
N LEU A 141 8.84 16.77 -0.23
CA LEU A 141 9.73 17.12 0.88
C LEU A 141 10.71 18.21 0.43
#